data_AF-A0AAN8FKF5-F1
#
_entry.id   AF-A0AAN8FKF5-F1
#
_cell.length_a   1.000
_cell.length_b   1.000
_cell.length_c   1.000
_cell.angle_alpha   90.00
_cell.angle_beta   90.00
_cell.angle_gamma   90.00
#
_symmetry.space_group_name_H-M   'P 1'
#
loop_
_entity.id
_entity.type
_entity.pdbx_description
1 polymer ?
#
loop_
_entity_poly.entity_id
_entity_poly.type
_entity_poly.pdbx_seq_one_letter_code
_entity_poly.pdbx_strand_id
1 'polypeptide(L)'
;MFEVFSNGQVPYKDLTKLPDVRKAVLLKGRRLKPPADMPAEESAIMQSCFNDDPTSRPSFDDLKRIYKESCGTGAVQKLIRWISTDKVELAPVRG
;
A
#
# COMPACT_ATOMS: atom_id res chain seq x y z
N MET A 1 0.32 -7.29 5.21
CA MET A 1 0.61 -6.31 4.13
C MET A 1 2.09 -5.96 4.06
N PHE A 2 2.68 -5.35 5.11
CA PHE A 2 4.11 -4.99 5.12
C PHE A 2 5.04 -6.10 4.62
N GLU A 3 4.93 -7.32 5.15
CA GLU A 3 5.80 -8.44 4.76
C GLU A 3 5.67 -8.82 3.28
N VAL A 4 4.45 -8.77 2.73
CA VAL A 4 4.20 -9.08 1.31
C VAL A 4 4.89 -8.06 0.41
N PHE A 5 4.68 -6.77 0.67
CA PHE A 5 5.23 -5.69 -0.16
C PHE A 5 6.70 -5.38 0.10
N SER A 6 7.25 -5.85 1.22
CA SER A 6 8.68 -5.72 1.51
C SER A 6 9.50 -6.93 1.09
N ASN A 7 8.87 -7.91 0.42
CA ASN A 7 9.47 -9.18 0.02
C ASN A 7 10.05 -9.97 1.23
N GLY A 8 9.27 -10.06 2.31
CA GLY A 8 9.58 -10.85 3.49
C GLY A 8 10.54 -10.19 4.49
N GLN A 9 10.67 -8.85 4.48
CA GLN A 9 11.49 -8.19 5.50
C GLN A 9 10.89 -8.33 6.90
N VAL A 10 11.77 -8.48 7.89
CA VAL A 10 11.39 -8.57 9.30
C VAL A 10 10.81 -7.23 9.79
N PRO A 11 9.57 -7.21 10.32
CA PRO A 11 9.01 -6.03 10.97
C PRO A 11 9.85 -5.54 12.14
N TYR A 12 10.01 -4.23 12.27
CA TYR A 12 10.80 -3.61 13.36
C TYR A 12 12.24 -4.17 13.48
N LYS A 13 12.89 -4.49 12.34
CA LYS A 13 14.24 -5.10 12.31
C LYS A 13 15.33 -4.35 13.08
N ASP A 14 15.13 -3.06 13.36
CA ASP A 14 16.03 -2.25 14.17
C ASP A 14 15.93 -2.52 15.67
N LEU A 15 14.87 -3.19 16.13
CA LEU A 15 14.65 -3.56 17.52
C LEU A 15 14.97 -5.05 17.69
N THR A 16 16.05 -5.33 18.43
CA THR A 16 16.58 -6.70 18.59
C THR A 16 15.87 -7.50 19.68
N LYS A 17 15.20 -6.83 20.63
CA LYS A 17 14.51 -7.48 21.76
C LYS A 17 13.01 -7.24 21.70
N LEU A 18 12.22 -8.31 21.91
CA LEU A 18 10.75 -8.24 21.91
C LEU A 18 10.16 -7.21 22.91
N PRO A 19 10.69 -7.05 24.14
CA PRO A 19 10.21 -6.01 25.05
C PRO A 19 10.35 -4.58 24.50
N ASP A 20 11.38 -4.32 23.70
CA ASP A 20 11.60 -3.00 23.09
C ASP A 20 10.59 -2.73 21.98
N VAL A 21 10.22 -3.77 21.21
CA VAL A 21 9.11 -3.70 20.24
C VAL A 21 7.80 -3.37 20.94
N ARG A 22 7.47 -4.10 22.02
CA ARG A 22 6.25 -3.83 22.81
C ARG A 22 6.25 -2.39 23.32
N LYS A 23 7.36 -1.91 23.88
CA LYS A 23 7.49 -0.53 24.38
C LYS A 23 7.31 0.50 23.26
N ALA A 24 7.94 0.28 22.11
CA ALA A 24 7.84 1.20 20.98
C ALA A 24 6.41 1.27 20.41
N VAL A 25 5.74 0.12 20.25
CA VAL A 25 4.41 0.05 19.62
C VAL A 25 3.31 0.52 20.57
N LEU A 26 3.32 0.04 21.83
CA LEU A 26 2.25 0.33 22.78
C LEU A 26 2.42 1.64 23.52
N LEU A 27 3.65 2.02 23.90
CA LEU A 27 3.88 3.22 24.71
C LEU A 27 4.28 4.45 23.89
N LYS A 28 4.90 4.25 22.72
CA LYS A 28 5.37 5.36 21.86
C LYS A 28 4.55 5.51 20.58
N GLY A 29 3.50 4.70 20.38
CA GLY A 29 2.67 4.76 19.18
C GLY A 29 3.41 4.42 17.88
N ARG A 30 4.57 3.74 17.95
CA ARG A 30 5.33 3.41 16.73
C ARG A 30 4.53 2.44 15.86
N ARG A 31 4.43 2.74 14.56
CA ARG A 31 3.86 1.87 13.52
C ARG A 31 4.88 1.60 12.42
N LEU A 32 4.68 0.51 11.68
CA LEU A 32 5.50 0.21 10.50
C LEU A 32 5.21 1.23 9.40
N LYS A 33 6.26 1.65 8.70
CA LYS A 33 6.12 2.48 7.51
C LYS A 33 5.93 1.61 6.27
N PRO A 34 5.08 2.01 5.32
CA PRO A 34 5.03 1.40 4.01
C PRO A 34 6.42 1.35 3.36
N PRO A 35 6.81 0.23 2.71
CA PRO A 35 7.97 0.20 1.81
C PRO A 35 7.81 1.21 0.68
N ALA A 36 8.93 1.70 0.13
CA ALA A 36 8.93 2.71 -0.94
C ALA A 36 8.16 2.26 -2.18
N ASP A 37 8.18 0.96 -2.46
CA ASP A 37 7.63 0.37 -3.69
C ASP A 37 6.16 -0.05 -3.53
N MET A 38 5.57 0.17 -2.35
CA MET A 38 4.17 -0.17 -2.08
C MET A 38 3.24 0.83 -2.78
N PRO A 39 2.25 0.39 -3.59
CA PRO A 39 1.26 1.27 -4.21
C PRO A 39 0.54 2.15 -3.18
N ALA A 40 0.18 3.37 -3.57
CA ALA A 40 -0.44 4.34 -2.66
C ALA A 40 -1.75 3.83 -2.02
N GLU A 41 -2.56 3.10 -2.79
CA GLU A 41 -3.81 2.48 -2.34
C GLU A 41 -3.55 1.44 -1.24
N GLU A 42 -2.57 0.56 -1.45
CA GLU A 42 -2.16 -0.47 -0.49
C GLU A 42 -1.54 0.14 0.76
N SER A 43 -0.77 1.22 0.59
CA SER A 43 -0.18 1.99 1.69
C SER A 43 -1.26 2.61 2.57
N ALA A 44 -2.32 3.18 1.97
CA ALA A 44 -3.44 3.74 2.70
C ALA A 44 -4.22 2.68 3.49
N ILE A 45 -4.47 1.52 2.89
CA ILE A 45 -5.13 0.38 3.56
C ILE A 45 -4.27 -0.16 4.70
N MET A 46 -2.95 -0.29 4.50
CA MET A 46 -2.06 -0.74 5.56
C MET A 46 -2.07 0.25 6.74
N GLN A 47 -2.07 1.55 6.47
CA GLN A 47 -2.12 2.58 7.50
C GLN A 47 -3.46 2.61 8.25
N SER A 48 -4.59 2.40 7.56
CA SER A 48 -5.90 2.33 8.24
C SER A 48 -6.01 1.14 9.18
N CYS A 49 -5.38 0.01 8.85
CA CYS A 49 -5.25 -1.15 9.75
C CYS A 49 -4.45 -0.82 11.03
N PHE A 50 -3.58 0.19 10.98
CA PHE A 50 -2.71 0.59 12.09
C PHE A 50 -3.27 1.75 12.94
N ASN A 51 -4.56 2.09 12.78
CA ASN A 51 -5.20 3.12 13.58
C ASN A 51 -5.05 2.84 15.09
N ASP A 52 -4.74 3.90 15.85
CA ASP A 52 -4.57 3.83 17.30
C ASP A 52 -5.87 3.45 17.99
N ASP A 53 -7.00 3.97 17.51
CA ASP A 53 -8.33 3.57 17.96
C ASP A 53 -8.72 2.22 17.30
N PRO A 54 -8.93 1.15 18.08
CA PRO A 54 -9.36 -0.14 17.56
C PRO A 54 -10.69 -0.11 16.81
N THR A 55 -11.62 0.77 17.22
CA THR A 55 -12.96 0.86 16.60
C THR A 55 -12.94 1.56 15.24
N SER A 56 -11.91 2.36 15.01
CA SER A 56 -11.65 3.03 13.73
C SER A 56 -10.89 2.16 12.71
N ARG A 57 -10.53 0.92 13.06
CA ARG A 57 -9.87 -0.02 12.14
C ARG A 57 -10.90 -0.70 11.24
N PRO A 58 -10.61 -0.88 9.95
CA PRO A 58 -11.53 -1.60 9.05
C PRO A 58 -11.67 -3.05 9.48
N SER A 59 -12.89 -3.58 9.39
CA SER A 59 -13.13 -5.01 9.53
C SER A 59 -12.61 -5.77 8.31
N PHE A 60 -12.48 -7.10 8.40
CA PHE A 60 -12.14 -7.90 7.23
C PHE A 60 -13.18 -7.81 6.11
N ASP A 61 -14.46 -7.60 6.45
CA ASP A 61 -15.52 -7.39 5.44
C ASP A 61 -15.37 -6.04 4.74
N ASP A 62 -14.99 -5.00 5.48
CA ASP A 62 -14.67 -3.69 4.89
C ASP A 62 -13.47 -3.78 3.95
N LEU A 63 -12.39 -4.45 4.38
CA LEU A 63 -11.22 -4.68 3.54
C LEU A 63 -11.59 -5.42 2.26
N LYS A 64 -12.39 -6.49 2.36
CA LYS A 64 -12.86 -7.26 1.20
C LYS A 64 -13.67 -6.41 0.24
N ARG A 65 -14.51 -5.50 0.75
CA ARG A 65 -15.26 -4.54 -0.08
C ARG A 65 -14.34 -3.55 -0.78
N ILE A 66 -13.40 -2.94 -0.05
CA ILE A 66 -12.40 -2.02 -0.61
C ILE A 66 -11.63 -2.68 -1.78
N TYR A 67 -11.16 -3.92 -1.59
CA TYR A 67 -10.43 -4.65 -2.64
C TYR A 67 -11.31 -5.14 -3.79
N LYS A 68 -12.61 -5.36 -3.58
CA LYS A 68 -13.54 -5.71 -4.67
C LYS A 68 -13.83 -4.50 -5.55
N GLU A 69 -13.98 -3.33 -4.95
CA GLU A 69 -14.22 -2.08 -5.67
C GLU A 69 -13.02 -1.68 -6.54
N SER A 70 -11.78 -1.90 -6.07
CA SER A 70 -10.57 -1.66 -6.88
C SER A 70 -10.45 -2.64 -8.06
N CYS A 71 -10.90 -3.90 -7.91
CA CYS A 71 -10.88 -4.91 -8.98
C CYS A 71 -11.92 -4.61 -10.09
N GLY A 72 -12.98 -3.84 -9.79
CA GLY A 72 -13.99 -3.41 -10.76
C GLY A 72 -13.54 -2.30 -11.72
N THR A 73 -12.42 -1.62 -11.44
CA THR A 73 -11.88 -0.52 -12.26
C THR A 73 -10.94 -1.01 -13.36
N GLY A 74 -10.70 -2.33 -13.44
CA GLY A 74 -9.74 -2.95 -14.35
C GLY A 74 -10.07 -2.77 -15.84
N ALA A 75 -11.34 -2.66 -16.23
CA ALA A 75 -11.68 -2.45 -17.65
C ALA A 75 -11.28 -1.05 -18.13
N VAL A 76 -11.55 -0.03 -17.32
CA VAL A 76 -11.33 1.38 -17.68
C VAL A 76 -9.86 1.76 -17.58
N GLN A 77 -9.15 1.31 -16.54
CA GLN A 77 -7.70 1.55 -16.43
C GLN A 77 -6.89 0.78 -17.49
N LYS A 78 -7.29 -0.45 -17.83
CA LYS A 78 -6.64 -1.23 -18.90
C LYS A 78 -6.91 -0.60 -20.27
N LEU A 79 -8.10 -0.04 -20.48
CA LEU A 79 -8.43 0.75 -21.67
C LEU A 79 -7.65 2.07 -21.72
N ILE A 80 -7.56 2.83 -20.62
CA ILE A 80 -6.77 4.08 -20.55
C ILE A 80 -5.28 3.78 -20.79
N ARG A 81 -4.75 2.70 -20.22
CA ARG A 81 -3.37 2.25 -20.45
C ARG A 81 -3.13 1.83 -21.90
N TRP A 82 -4.08 1.15 -22.54
CA TRP A 82 -4.02 0.78 -23.95
C TRP A 82 -4.11 2.00 -24.89
N ILE A 83 -5.00 2.95 -24.61
CA ILE A 83 -5.11 4.21 -25.37
C ILE A 83 -3.86 5.08 -25.21
N SER A 84 -3.21 5.03 -24.05
CA SER A 84 -2.01 5.84 -23.78
C SER A 84 -0.75 5.29 -24.45
N THR A 85 -0.70 4.01 -24.81
CA THR A 85 0.44 3.41 -25.51
C THR A 85 0.59 3.84 -26.97
N ASP A 86 -0.46 4.40 -27.59
CA ASP A 86 -0.45 4.75 -29.02
C ASP A 86 -0.10 6.23 -29.30
N LYS A 87 0.33 7.02 -28.31
CA LYS A 87 0.69 8.44 -28.49
C LYS A 87 2.18 8.76 -28.42
N VAL A 88 3.04 7.90 -28.96
CA VAL A 88 4.45 8.24 -29.23
C VAL A 88 4.82 7.90 -30.67
N GLU A 89 4.40 8.74 -31.62
CA GLU A 89 5.03 9.06 -32.92
C GLU A 89 4.02 9.97 -33.66
N LEU A 90 4.30 11.21 -34.06
CA LEU A 90 5.40 11.71 -34.89
C LEU A 90 5.65 13.20 -34.56
N ALA A 91 6.92 13.58 -34.36
CA ALA A 91 7.36 14.96 -34.60
C ALA A 91 8.14 14.98 -35.92
N PRO A 92 7.87 15.94 -36.84
CA PRO A 92 8.58 15.99 -38.12
C PRO A 92 9.99 16.54 -37.90
N VAL A 93 11.01 15.75 -38.26
CA VAL A 93 12.38 16.26 -38.44
C VAL A 93 12.41 17.04 -39.74
N ARG A 94 12.63 18.36 -39.63
CA ARG A 94 12.87 19.25 -40.77
C ARG A 94 14.23 18.93 -41.37
N GLY A 95 14.25 18.72 -42.69
CA GLY A 95 15.44 18.81 -43.54
C GLY A 95 15.32 20.02 -44.45
#